data_AF-X0TFF8-F1
#
_entry.id   AF-X0TFF8-F1
#
_cell.length_a   1.000
_cell.length_b   1.000
_cell.length_c   1.000
_cell.angle_alpha   90.00
_cell.angle_beta   90.00
_cell.angle_gamma   90.00
#
_symmetry.space_group_name_H-M   'P 1'
#
loop_
_entity.id
_entity.type
_entity.pdbx_description
1 polymer ?
#
loop_
_entity_poly.entity_id
_entity_poly.type
_entity_poly.pdbx_seq_one_letter_code
_entity_poly.pdbx_strand_id
1 'polypeptide(L)'
;GEIVGIEAGAGLMGCTADAITIYGLNYTLIEGSTAAMVADRDAAVAKGEDWLGVWWAPFWANAAYPMKMLKGDTELLFGGMDRFYFVARPEFIDEHPAAAQLLMNLTLSYGDYMDIAGWIAVEELSAGEAAAKWLDQNEHHWTKWFPYPYAFPYVP
;
A
#
# COMPACT_ATOMS: atom_id res chain seq x y z
N GLY A 1 -17.34 17.19 -11.78
CA GLY A 1 -16.74 17.42 -10.45
C GLY A 1 -15.27 17.09 -10.53
N GLU A 2 -14.58 17.03 -9.41
CA GLU A 2 -13.16 16.66 -9.35
C GLU A 2 -13.00 15.32 -8.62
N ILE A 3 -12.01 14.53 -9.05
CA ILE A 3 -11.52 13.37 -8.31
C ILE A 3 -10.11 13.70 -7.89
N VAL A 4 -9.88 13.76 -6.59
CA VAL A 4 -8.57 14.10 -6.02
C VAL A 4 -7.68 12.86 -6.09
N GLY A 5 -6.61 12.96 -6.87
CA GLY A 5 -5.69 11.87 -7.13
C GLY A 5 -4.43 11.93 -6.28
N ILE A 6 -3.51 11.04 -6.63
CA ILE A 6 -2.21 10.85 -5.99
C ILE A 6 -1.09 11.12 -7.02
N GLU A 7 0.06 10.46 -6.87
CA GLU A 7 1.18 10.59 -7.79
C GLU A 7 0.79 10.17 -9.21
N ALA A 8 1.08 11.00 -10.21
CA ALA A 8 0.66 10.79 -11.61
C ALA A 8 1.09 9.41 -12.20
N GLY A 9 2.20 8.85 -11.71
CA GLY A 9 2.71 7.55 -12.14
C GLY A 9 2.08 6.35 -11.44
N ALA A 10 1.19 6.54 -10.45
CA ALA A 10 0.58 5.45 -9.73
C ALA A 10 -0.45 4.71 -10.62
N GLY A 11 -0.46 3.38 -10.56
CA GLY A 11 -1.39 2.55 -11.36
C GLY A 11 -2.86 2.91 -11.13
N LEU A 12 -3.23 3.29 -9.89
CA LEU A 12 -4.58 3.73 -9.55
C LEU A 12 -5.02 5.00 -10.29
N MET A 13 -4.08 5.90 -10.65
CA MET A 13 -4.41 7.07 -11.46
C MET A 13 -4.82 6.65 -12.87
N GLY A 14 -4.13 5.66 -13.45
CA GLY A 14 -4.49 5.05 -14.72
C GLY A 14 -5.87 4.39 -14.67
N CYS A 15 -6.12 3.52 -13.69
CA CYS A 15 -7.43 2.88 -13.48
C CYS A 15 -8.55 3.92 -13.32
N THR A 16 -8.28 5.03 -12.63
CA THR A 16 -9.26 6.11 -12.42
C THR A 16 -9.54 6.88 -13.72
N ALA A 17 -8.51 7.20 -14.50
CA ALA A 17 -8.67 7.84 -15.81
C ALA A 17 -9.46 6.95 -16.79
N ASP A 18 -9.18 5.65 -16.78
CA ASP A 18 -9.93 4.67 -17.57
C ASP A 18 -11.39 4.60 -17.12
N ALA A 19 -11.66 4.58 -15.80
CA ALA A 19 -13.01 4.58 -15.26
C ALA A 19 -13.80 5.84 -15.67
N ILE A 20 -13.18 7.01 -15.66
CA ILE A 20 -13.80 8.26 -16.15
C ILE A 20 -14.22 8.11 -17.61
N THR A 21 -13.34 7.57 -18.45
CA THR A 21 -13.57 7.43 -19.89
C THR A 21 -14.61 6.36 -20.21
N ILE A 22 -14.43 5.15 -19.66
CA ILE A 22 -15.24 3.95 -19.97
C ILE A 22 -16.67 4.12 -19.45
N TYR A 23 -16.83 4.65 -18.24
CA TYR A 23 -18.16 4.87 -17.66
C TYR A 23 -18.78 6.22 -18.06
N GLY A 24 -18.11 7.02 -18.90
CA GLY A 24 -18.61 8.31 -19.38
C GLY A 24 -18.84 9.32 -18.26
N LEU A 25 -17.99 9.32 -17.24
CA LEU A 25 -18.14 10.16 -16.06
C LEU A 25 -17.71 11.60 -16.36
N ASN A 26 -18.50 12.57 -15.91
CA ASN A 26 -18.15 14.00 -16.06
C ASN A 26 -17.30 14.49 -14.87
N TYR A 27 -16.08 13.96 -14.76
CA TYR A 27 -15.12 14.30 -13.73
C TYR A 27 -13.73 14.58 -14.31
N THR A 28 -13.01 15.49 -13.65
CA THR A 28 -11.59 15.75 -13.91
C THR A 28 -10.77 15.07 -12.81
N LEU A 29 -9.80 14.23 -13.20
CA LEU A 29 -8.83 13.67 -12.28
C LEU A 29 -7.71 14.69 -12.02
N ILE A 30 -7.49 15.03 -10.75
CA ILE A 30 -6.48 15.99 -10.32
C ILE A 30 -5.25 15.23 -9.81
N GLU A 31 -4.10 15.45 -10.42
CA GLU A 31 -2.83 14.86 -9.97
C GLU A 31 -2.29 15.56 -8.71
N GLY A 32 -1.59 14.81 -7.87
CA GLY A 32 -1.02 15.35 -6.63
C GLY A 32 -0.07 14.39 -5.95
N SER A 33 -0.21 14.26 -4.65
CA SER A 33 0.51 13.28 -3.83
C SER A 33 -0.44 12.65 -2.83
N THR A 34 -0.08 11.47 -2.32
CA THR A 34 -0.84 10.82 -1.25
C THR A 34 -1.06 11.74 -0.05
N ALA A 35 -0.04 12.52 0.35
CA ALA A 35 -0.16 13.46 1.47
C ALA A 35 -1.11 14.62 1.15
N ALA A 36 -1.03 15.17 -0.07
CA ALA A 36 -1.92 16.25 -0.50
C ALA A 36 -3.39 15.79 -0.60
N MET A 37 -3.62 14.57 -1.10
CA MET A 37 -4.94 13.95 -1.17
C MET A 37 -5.59 13.81 0.22
N VAL A 38 -4.84 13.35 1.22
CA VAL A 38 -5.33 13.25 2.60
C VAL A 38 -5.64 14.63 3.19
N ALA A 39 -4.76 15.62 2.97
CA ALA A 39 -4.97 16.98 3.45
C ALA A 39 -6.20 17.64 2.82
N ASP A 40 -6.42 17.43 1.52
CA ASP A 40 -7.58 17.93 0.80
C ASP A 40 -8.89 17.31 1.34
N ARG A 41 -8.89 15.99 1.57
CA ARG A 41 -9.99 15.28 2.24
C ARG A 41 -10.32 15.92 3.59
N ASP A 42 -9.31 16.15 4.42
CA ASP A 42 -9.52 16.72 5.76
C ASP A 42 -10.08 18.14 5.69
N ALA A 43 -9.62 18.94 4.72
CA ALA A 43 -10.14 20.28 4.47
C ALA A 43 -11.61 20.26 4.00
N ALA A 44 -11.99 19.35 3.11
CA ALA A 44 -13.37 19.21 2.63
C ALA A 44 -14.31 18.78 3.78
N VAL A 45 -13.91 17.78 4.56
CA VAL A 45 -14.71 17.29 5.70
C VAL A 45 -14.85 18.36 6.80
N ALA A 46 -13.80 19.15 7.07
CA ALA A 46 -13.87 20.25 8.03
C ALA A 46 -14.89 21.34 7.62
N LYS A 47 -15.15 21.49 6.32
CA LYS A 47 -16.16 22.41 5.78
C LYS A 47 -17.54 21.76 5.65
N GLY A 48 -17.67 20.46 5.91
CA GLY A 48 -18.90 19.70 5.67
C GLY A 48 -19.21 19.49 4.19
N GLU A 49 -18.19 19.47 3.34
CA GLU A 49 -18.31 19.29 1.90
C GLU A 49 -18.17 17.80 1.53
N ASP A 50 -18.85 17.39 0.46
CA ASP A 50 -18.64 16.06 -0.13
C ASP A 50 -17.24 15.99 -0.75
N TRP A 51 -16.59 14.82 -0.61
CA TRP A 51 -15.24 14.58 -1.12
C TRP A 51 -15.19 13.30 -1.95
N LEU A 52 -14.45 13.35 -3.05
CA LEU A 52 -14.20 12.21 -3.93
C LEU A 52 -12.73 12.19 -4.34
N GLY A 53 -12.07 11.05 -4.14
CA GLY A 53 -10.69 10.87 -4.53
C GLY A 53 -10.31 9.41 -4.67
N VAL A 54 -9.09 9.19 -5.14
CA VAL A 54 -8.47 7.88 -5.22
C VAL A 54 -8.26 7.34 -3.80
N TRP A 55 -8.54 6.06 -3.56
CA TRP A 55 -8.38 5.46 -2.24
C TRP A 55 -8.12 3.96 -2.38
N TRP A 56 -7.42 3.35 -1.42
CA TRP A 56 -7.06 1.93 -1.49
C TRP A 56 -7.00 1.25 -0.10
N ALA A 57 -6.87 -0.08 -0.12
CA ALA A 57 -6.66 -0.89 1.07
C ALA A 57 -5.69 -2.05 0.77
N PRO A 58 -4.67 -2.31 1.61
CA PRO A 58 -4.38 -1.66 2.88
C PRO A 58 -3.81 -0.23 2.72
N PHE A 59 -4.20 0.68 3.61
CA PHE A 59 -3.72 2.06 3.67
C PHE A 59 -3.88 2.56 5.11
N TRP A 60 -2.83 3.16 5.70
CA TRP A 60 -2.81 3.59 7.11
C TRP A 60 -4.03 4.46 7.47
N ALA A 61 -4.46 5.30 6.53
CA ALA A 61 -5.53 6.26 6.71
C ALA A 61 -6.90 5.60 6.90
N ASN A 62 -7.07 4.33 6.51
CA ASN A 62 -8.31 3.57 6.76
C ASN A 62 -8.59 3.35 8.25
N ALA A 63 -7.56 3.40 9.12
CA ALA A 63 -7.76 3.31 10.56
C ALA A 63 -8.33 4.61 11.16
N ALA A 64 -8.03 5.75 10.52
CA ALA A 64 -8.42 7.08 11.01
C ALA A 64 -9.70 7.61 10.34
N TYR A 65 -9.93 7.27 9.07
CA TYR A 65 -10.99 7.86 8.26
C TYR A 65 -12.02 6.83 7.83
N PRO A 66 -13.31 7.01 8.19
CA PRO A 66 -14.38 6.12 7.77
C PRO A 66 -14.77 6.41 6.31
N MET A 67 -13.95 5.95 5.37
CA MET A 67 -14.18 6.12 3.93
C MET A 67 -15.14 5.05 3.41
N LYS A 68 -15.95 5.42 2.43
CA LYS A 68 -16.84 4.49 1.72
C LYS A 68 -16.32 4.26 0.31
N MET A 69 -15.79 3.06 0.07
CA MET A 69 -15.43 2.64 -1.29
C MET A 69 -16.68 2.60 -2.18
N LEU A 70 -16.57 3.21 -3.36
CA LEU A 70 -17.66 3.21 -4.34
C LEU A 70 -17.82 1.82 -4.96
N LYS A 71 -19.06 1.50 -5.31
CA LYS A 71 -19.43 0.28 -6.03
C LYS A 71 -19.77 0.63 -7.47
N GLY A 72 -19.82 -0.38 -8.34
CA GLY A 72 -20.23 -0.22 -9.73
C GLY A 72 -19.09 -0.28 -10.74
N ASP A 73 -17.90 -0.76 -10.33
CA ASP A 73 -16.86 -1.15 -11.28
C ASP A 73 -17.24 -2.47 -11.97
N THR A 74 -18.00 -2.38 -13.06
CA THR A 74 -18.48 -3.55 -13.82
C THR A 74 -17.42 -4.16 -14.74
N GLU A 75 -16.45 -3.34 -15.17
CA GLU A 75 -15.34 -3.74 -16.03
C GLU A 75 -14.10 -4.20 -15.24
N LEU A 76 -14.18 -4.19 -13.90
CA LEU A 76 -13.10 -4.59 -12.99
C LEU A 76 -11.80 -3.79 -13.21
N LEU A 77 -11.91 -2.49 -13.52
CA LEU A 77 -10.78 -1.60 -13.78
C LEU A 77 -9.86 -1.45 -12.56
N PHE A 78 -10.42 -1.50 -11.36
CA PHE A 78 -9.67 -1.45 -10.10
C PHE A 78 -9.33 -2.85 -9.58
N GLY A 79 -9.71 -3.90 -10.30
CA GLY A 79 -9.46 -5.27 -9.92
C GLY A 79 -10.29 -5.76 -8.74
N GLY A 80 -9.74 -6.73 -8.02
CA GLY A 80 -10.36 -7.35 -6.85
C GLY A 80 -9.52 -7.12 -5.59
N MET A 81 -9.11 -8.20 -4.94
CA MET A 81 -8.15 -8.10 -3.85
C MET A 81 -6.74 -7.88 -4.39
N ASP A 82 -6.11 -6.81 -3.93
CA ASP A 82 -4.70 -6.54 -4.21
C ASP A 82 -3.78 -7.61 -3.62
N ARG A 83 -2.66 -7.81 -4.30
CA ARG A 83 -1.54 -8.66 -3.84
C ARG A 83 -0.24 -7.94 -4.11
N PHE A 84 0.68 -8.03 -3.15
CA PHE A 84 2.05 -7.55 -3.32
C PHE A 84 2.92 -8.69 -3.86
N TYR A 85 3.77 -8.35 -4.82
CA TYR A 85 4.70 -9.29 -5.45
C TYR A 85 6.11 -8.74 -5.36
N PHE A 86 7.05 -9.60 -4.99
CA PHE A 86 8.47 -9.34 -5.25
C PHE A 86 8.75 -9.67 -6.71
N VAL A 87 9.28 -8.70 -7.44
CA VAL A 87 9.68 -8.85 -8.84
C VAL A 87 11.18 -8.64 -8.92
N ALA A 88 11.86 -9.55 -9.60
CA ALA A 88 13.30 -9.48 -9.84
C ALA A 88 13.60 -9.79 -11.31
N ARG A 89 14.80 -9.41 -11.77
CA ARG A 89 15.28 -9.79 -13.10
C ARG A 89 15.47 -11.31 -13.19
N PRO A 90 15.37 -11.90 -14.41
CA PRO A 90 15.37 -13.36 -14.57
C PRO A 90 16.55 -14.08 -13.90
N GLU A 91 17.76 -13.51 -13.96
CA GLU A 91 18.98 -14.18 -13.47
C GLU A 91 19.23 -13.96 -11.97
N PHE A 92 18.36 -13.19 -11.27
CA PHE A 92 18.53 -12.88 -9.85
C PHE A 92 18.52 -14.12 -8.96
N ILE A 93 17.68 -15.11 -9.29
CA ILE A 93 17.57 -16.35 -8.51
C ILE A 93 18.87 -17.16 -8.61
N ASP A 94 19.49 -17.19 -9.79
CA ASP A 94 20.72 -17.94 -10.02
C ASP A 94 21.93 -17.25 -9.38
N GLU A 95 21.98 -15.92 -9.44
CA GLU A 95 23.08 -15.14 -8.87
C GLU A 95 22.99 -14.96 -7.34
N HIS A 96 21.78 -14.92 -6.79
CA HIS A 96 21.51 -14.65 -5.38
C HIS A 96 20.47 -15.61 -4.77
N PRO A 97 20.71 -16.94 -4.80
CA PRO A 97 19.71 -17.93 -4.41
C PRO A 97 19.23 -17.78 -2.96
N ALA A 98 20.12 -17.43 -2.04
CA ALA A 98 19.75 -17.22 -0.63
C ALA A 98 18.86 -15.98 -0.44
N ALA A 99 19.17 -14.87 -1.10
CA ALA A 99 18.36 -13.65 -1.04
C ALA A 99 17.00 -13.85 -1.73
N ALA A 100 16.99 -14.54 -2.87
CA ALA A 100 15.76 -14.91 -3.56
C ALA A 100 14.84 -15.76 -2.67
N GLN A 101 15.38 -16.79 -2.01
CA GLN A 101 14.58 -17.62 -1.10
C GLN A 101 14.10 -16.84 0.12
N LEU A 102 14.90 -15.92 0.66
CA LEU A 102 14.46 -15.02 1.73
C LEU A 102 13.27 -14.18 1.30
N LEU A 103 13.33 -13.53 0.13
CA LEU A 103 12.24 -12.73 -0.41
C LEU A 103 11.00 -13.58 -0.71
N MET A 104 11.17 -14.83 -1.17
CA MET A 104 10.06 -15.77 -1.37
C MET A 104 9.39 -16.21 -0.06
N ASN A 105 10.14 -16.27 1.04
CA ASN A 105 9.60 -16.63 2.35
C ASN A 105 9.02 -15.43 3.11
N LEU A 106 9.39 -14.20 2.72
CA LEU A 106 8.94 -12.97 3.36
C LEU A 106 7.42 -12.87 3.25
N THR A 107 6.78 -12.80 4.42
CA THR A 107 5.34 -12.62 4.54
C THR A 107 5.06 -11.56 5.60
N LEU A 108 4.16 -10.63 5.28
CA LEU A 108 3.62 -9.67 6.22
C LEU A 108 2.11 -9.83 6.25
N SER A 109 1.53 -9.84 7.45
CA SER A 109 0.09 -9.78 7.60
C SER A 109 -0.44 -8.37 7.32
N TYR A 110 -1.76 -8.24 7.16
CA TYR A 110 -2.40 -6.93 7.06
C TYR A 110 -2.08 -6.05 8.29
N GLY A 111 -2.06 -6.64 9.49
CA GLY A 111 -1.72 -5.94 10.73
C GLY A 111 -0.29 -5.42 10.72
N ASP A 112 0.66 -6.27 10.31
CA ASP A 112 2.08 -5.88 10.20
C ASP A 112 2.25 -4.67 9.28
N TYR A 113 1.59 -4.68 8.12
CA TYR A 113 1.62 -3.55 7.20
C TYR A 113 1.03 -2.29 7.83
N MET A 114 -0.14 -2.39 8.49
CA MET A 114 -0.82 -1.23 9.08
C MET A 114 0.01 -0.62 10.22
N ASP A 115 0.67 -1.43 11.04
CA ASP A 115 1.56 -0.96 12.10
C ASP A 115 2.76 -0.22 11.52
N ILE A 116 3.48 -0.85 10.57
CA ILE A 116 4.65 -0.24 9.93
C ILE A 116 4.26 1.06 9.21
N ALA A 117 3.18 1.04 8.42
CA ALA A 117 2.71 2.21 7.69
C ALA A 117 2.25 3.33 8.63
N GLY A 118 1.61 3.00 9.75
CA GLY A 118 1.21 3.94 10.79
C GLY A 118 2.40 4.60 11.47
N TRP A 119 3.44 3.84 11.82
CA TRP A 119 4.65 4.41 12.42
C TRP A 119 5.36 5.39 11.49
N ILE A 120 5.33 5.14 10.17
CA ILE A 120 5.91 6.06 9.19
C ILE A 120 5.03 7.28 9.00
N ALA A 121 3.74 7.08 8.73
CA ALA A 121 2.85 8.16 8.31
C ALA A 121 2.34 9.03 9.47
N VAL A 122 2.27 8.48 10.69
CA VAL A 122 1.66 9.14 11.86
C VAL A 122 2.71 9.40 12.95
N GLU A 123 3.57 8.43 13.25
CA GLU A 123 4.66 8.63 14.23
C GLU A 123 5.93 9.24 13.61
N GLU A 124 5.91 9.53 12.30
CA GLU A 124 7.00 10.16 11.54
C GLU A 124 8.36 9.43 11.66
N LEU A 125 8.34 8.12 11.93
CA LEU A 125 9.56 7.31 11.87
C LEU A 125 10.06 7.22 10.43
N SER A 126 11.39 7.20 10.27
CA SER A 126 11.96 6.78 9.00
C SER A 126 11.59 5.32 8.69
N ALA A 127 11.57 4.96 7.41
CA ALA A 127 11.29 3.59 7.01
C ALA A 127 12.24 2.57 7.67
N GLY A 128 13.51 2.95 7.89
CA GLY A 128 14.50 2.11 8.58
C GLY A 128 14.18 1.92 10.06
N GLU A 129 13.77 2.97 10.76
CA GLU A 129 13.38 2.89 12.17
C GLU A 129 12.10 2.07 12.35
N ALA A 130 11.10 2.26 11.49
CA ALA A 130 9.87 1.48 11.51
C ALA A 130 10.14 -0.01 11.24
N ALA A 131 11.00 -0.31 10.27
CA ALA A 131 11.42 -1.69 9.97
C ALA A 131 12.17 -2.31 11.16
N ALA A 132 13.12 -1.59 11.76
CA ALA A 132 13.88 -2.08 12.93
C ALA A 132 12.94 -2.37 14.11
N LYS A 133 12.03 -1.44 14.41
CA LYS A 133 11.01 -1.61 15.45
C LYS A 133 10.14 -2.85 15.21
N TRP A 134 9.71 -3.08 13.96
CA TRP A 134 8.92 -4.26 13.63
C TRP A 134 9.74 -5.55 13.79
N LEU A 135 10.99 -5.57 13.33
CA LEU A 135 11.87 -6.73 13.45
C LEU A 135 12.14 -7.10 14.92
N ASP A 136 12.41 -6.12 15.78
CA ASP A 136 12.63 -6.34 17.22
C ASP A 136 11.40 -6.96 17.91
N GLN A 137 10.19 -6.57 17.49
CA GLN A 137 8.94 -7.05 18.07
C GLN A 137 8.50 -8.40 17.49
N ASN A 138 9.02 -8.80 16.33
CA ASN A 138 8.53 -9.93 15.54
C ASN A 138 9.63 -10.95 15.17
N GLU A 139 10.64 -11.12 16.04
CA GLU A 139 11.75 -12.06 15.81
C GLU A 139 11.29 -13.48 15.46
N HIS A 140 10.32 -14.00 16.21
CA HIS A 140 9.70 -15.30 15.97
C HIS A 140 9.01 -15.44 14.60
N HIS A 141 8.77 -14.32 13.91
CA HIS A 141 8.16 -14.28 12.59
C HIS A 141 9.22 -14.20 11.49
N TRP A 142 10.09 -13.18 11.53
CA TRP A 142 11.02 -12.93 10.42
C TRP A 142 12.20 -13.90 10.35
N THR A 143 12.59 -14.51 11.47
CA THR A 143 13.66 -15.52 11.48
C THR A 143 13.33 -16.73 10.61
N LYS A 144 12.04 -17.01 10.39
CA LYS A 144 11.55 -18.07 9.49
C LYS A 144 11.74 -17.75 8.01
N TRP A 145 11.99 -16.49 7.66
CA TRP A 145 12.22 -16.11 6.27
C TRP A 145 13.60 -16.60 5.78
N PHE A 146 14.55 -16.81 6.67
CA PHE A 146 15.91 -17.19 6.30
C PHE A 146 16.00 -18.66 5.86
N PRO A 147 16.55 -18.95 4.67
CA PRO A 147 16.76 -20.31 4.20
C PRO A 147 17.93 -20.98 4.92
N TYR A 148 17.97 -22.32 4.96
CA TYR A 148 19.16 -23.07 5.39
C TYR A 148 20.38 -22.74 4.50
N PRO A 149 21.61 -22.64 5.03
CA PRO A 149 22.02 -22.77 6.45
C PRO A 149 21.93 -21.46 7.25
N TYR A 150 21.34 -20.41 6.69
CA TYR A 150 21.18 -19.10 7.33
C TYR A 150 19.98 -19.04 8.29
N ALA A 151 19.18 -20.10 8.36
CA ALA A 151 18.08 -20.22 9.31
C ALA A 151 18.63 -20.10 10.74
N PHE A 152 18.03 -19.22 11.54
CA PHE A 152 18.39 -19.07 12.94
C PHE A 152 18.11 -20.38 13.67
N PRO A 153 18.97 -20.78 14.63
CA PRO A 153 18.67 -21.95 15.45
C PRO A 153 17.31 -21.73 16.10
N TYR A 154 16.45 -22.76 16.08
CA TYR A 154 15.17 -22.73 16.77
C TYR A 154 15.41 -22.40 18.24
N VAL A 155 14.96 -21.23 18.69
CA VAL A 155 14.92 -20.86 20.10
C VAL A 155 13.51 -21.20 20.60
N PRO A 156 13.35 -22.27 21.41
CA PRO A 156 12.04 -22.77 21.87
C PRO A 156 11.26 -21.77 22.73
#